data_AF-A0A936PSM8-F1
#
_entry.id   AF-A0A936PSM8-F1
#
_cell.length_a   1.000
_cell.length_b   1.000
_cell.length_c   1.000
_cell.angle_alpha   90.00
_cell.angle_beta   90.00
_cell.angle_gamma   90.00
#
_symmetry.space_group_name_H-M   'P 1'
#
loop_
_entity.id
_entity.type
_entity.pdbx_description
1 polymer ?
#
loop_
_entity_poly.entity_id
_entity_poly.type
_entity_poly.pdbx_seq_one_letter_code
_entity_poly.pdbx_strand_id
1 'polypeptide(L)'
;MLLVLLFATLTGCGRPNCQNTCQYIYGDGNQNIEGELVNNCGIPRPGRSTTELLDDCLVFCEDALDQPGELGTYDPYTRQGSDVSIDLDNEAQAAVWMECVTASDCERLEEGYCAPIW
;
A
#
# COMPACT_ATOMS: atom_id res chain seq x y z
N MET A 1 -47.73 -1.42 -0.08
CA MET A 1 -46.95 -0.18 -0.29
C MET A 1 -45.49 -0.58 -0.26
N LEU A 2 -44.84 -0.54 -1.42
CA LEU A 2 -43.46 -0.97 -1.64
C LEU A 2 -42.58 0.28 -1.52
N LEU A 3 -41.77 0.40 -0.47
CA LEU A 3 -40.80 1.48 -0.32
C LEU A 3 -39.46 0.94 -0.85
N VAL A 4 -39.17 1.21 -2.12
CA VAL A 4 -37.88 0.92 -2.74
C VAL A 4 -36.91 2.01 -2.30
N LEU A 5 -36.06 1.69 -1.32
CA LEU A 5 -34.88 2.48 -0.98
C LEU A 5 -33.74 2.06 -1.93
N LEU A 6 -33.67 2.74 -3.08
CA LEU A 6 -32.41 2.95 -3.80
C LEU A 6 -31.61 3.96 -2.97
N PHE A 7 -30.35 3.71 -2.63
CA PHE A 7 -29.23 4.67 -2.66
C PHE A 7 -27.94 4.05 -2.10
N ALA A 8 -26.83 4.37 -2.77
CA ALA A 8 -25.41 4.16 -2.43
C ALA A 8 -24.76 2.80 -2.75
N THR A 9 -24.54 2.52 -4.05
CA THR A 9 -23.33 1.80 -4.48
C THR A 9 -22.17 2.79 -4.55
N LEU A 10 -21.57 3.09 -3.40
CA LEU A 10 -20.26 3.73 -3.29
C LEU A 10 -19.31 2.74 -2.62
N THR A 11 -19.20 1.55 -3.18
CA THR A 11 -18.00 0.76 -2.96
C THR A 11 -17.08 1.05 -4.13
N GLY A 12 -16.18 2.01 -3.94
CA GLY A 12 -15.00 2.22 -4.81
C GLY A 12 -14.04 1.03 -4.76
N CYS A 13 -14.58 -0.18 -4.82
CA CYS A 13 -13.85 -1.43 -4.89
C CYS A 13 -13.31 -1.57 -6.31
N GLY A 14 -12.05 -1.21 -6.52
CA GLY A 14 -11.44 -1.50 -7.81
C GLY A 14 -9.96 -1.18 -7.91
N ARG A 15 -9.41 -0.29 -7.07
CA ARG A 15 -7.98 -0.02 -7.05
C ARG A 15 -7.42 0.03 -5.64
N PRO A 16 -6.16 -0.42 -5.46
CA PRO A 16 -5.47 -0.20 -4.21
C PRO A 16 -5.23 1.31 -4.01
N ASN A 17 -5.18 1.73 -2.76
CA ASN A 17 -4.90 3.10 -2.35
C ASN A 17 -3.79 3.10 -1.29
N CYS A 18 -3.20 4.25 -0.99
CA CYS A 18 -2.09 4.31 -0.04
C CYS A 18 -2.51 3.75 1.33
N GLN A 19 -3.73 4.07 1.78
CA GLN A 19 -4.25 3.59 3.05
C GLN A 19 -4.23 2.05 3.17
N ASN A 20 -4.85 1.34 2.23
CA ASN A 20 -4.92 -0.12 2.29
C ASN A 20 -3.57 -0.78 1.95
N THR A 21 -2.76 -0.17 1.09
CA THR A 21 -1.44 -0.67 0.69
C THR A 21 -0.46 -0.58 1.86
N CYS A 22 -0.36 0.57 2.51
CA CYS A 22 0.52 0.75 3.67
C CYS A 22 0.05 -0.06 4.89
N GLN A 23 -1.27 -0.18 5.10
CA GLN A 23 -1.82 -1.08 6.12
C GLN A 23 -1.51 -2.55 5.82
N TYR A 24 -1.51 -2.96 4.55
CA TYR A 24 -1.13 -4.32 4.18
C TYR A 24 0.34 -4.59 4.51
N ILE A 25 1.24 -3.65 4.23
CA ILE A 25 2.69 -3.82 4.46
C ILE A 25 3.03 -3.76 5.96
N TYR A 26 2.63 -2.67 6.63
CA TYR A 26 3.08 -2.37 7.99
C TYR A 26 1.99 -2.54 9.05
N GLY A 27 0.72 -2.61 8.67
CA GLY A 27 -0.35 -2.65 9.65
C GLY A 27 -0.17 -3.79 10.65
N ASP A 28 -0.22 -3.47 11.94
CA ASP A 28 -0.23 -4.46 13.01
C ASP A 28 -1.61 -5.13 13.01
N GLY A 29 -1.68 -6.35 12.49
CA GLY A 29 -2.95 -7.03 12.23
C GLY A 29 -3.62 -7.48 13.52
N ASN A 30 -4.64 -6.74 13.96
CA ASN A 30 -5.88 -7.29 14.50
C ASN A 30 -7.02 -6.27 14.31
N GLN A 31 -7.85 -6.51 13.30
CA GLN A 31 -9.12 -5.84 12.96
C GLN A 31 -9.02 -4.64 12.01
N ASN A 32 -9.72 -4.75 10.86
CA ASN A 32 -10.38 -3.58 10.29
C ASN A 32 -11.67 -3.28 11.08
N ILE A 33 -12.24 -2.09 10.87
CA ILE A 33 -13.39 -1.54 11.63
C ILE A 33 -14.65 -2.44 11.55
N GLU A 34 -14.66 -3.46 10.68
CA GLU A 34 -15.75 -4.41 10.48
C GLU A 34 -15.46 -5.85 10.96
N GLY A 35 -14.34 -6.09 11.63
CA GLY A 35 -14.05 -7.41 12.24
C GLY A 35 -13.60 -8.49 11.25
N GLU A 36 -13.13 -8.10 10.07
CA GLU A 36 -12.48 -8.99 9.12
C GLU A 36 -10.97 -9.11 9.46
N LEU A 37 -10.46 -10.34 9.43
CA LEU A 37 -9.04 -10.62 9.57
C LEU A 37 -8.34 -10.18 8.27
N VAL A 38 -7.82 -8.96 8.26
CA VAL A 38 -6.94 -8.54 7.17
C VAL A 38 -5.56 -9.14 7.44
N ASN A 39 -5.10 -10.02 6.55
CA ASN A 39 -3.74 -10.53 6.60
C ASN A 39 -2.80 -9.38 6.25
N ASN A 40 -2.26 -8.71 7.25
CA ASN A 40 -1.21 -7.71 7.08
C ASN A 40 0.15 -8.39 7.27
N CYS A 41 1.16 -7.91 6.59
CA CYS A 41 2.50 -8.48 6.63
C CYS A 41 3.28 -8.07 7.89
N GLY A 42 2.99 -6.89 8.46
CA GLY A 42 3.65 -6.42 9.67
C GLY A 42 5.17 -6.36 9.55
N ILE A 43 5.68 -5.95 8.37
CA ILE A 43 7.09 -6.06 8.02
C ILE A 43 7.93 -5.15 8.94
N PRO A 44 8.82 -5.70 9.79
CA PRO A 44 9.55 -4.92 10.77
C PRO A 44 10.73 -4.18 10.13
N ARG A 45 11.11 -3.02 10.69
CA ARG A 45 12.36 -2.34 10.33
C ARG A 45 13.22 -2.00 11.55
N PRO A 46 14.54 -2.29 11.51
CA PRO A 46 15.42 -2.03 12.64
C PRO A 46 15.36 -0.56 13.10
N GLY A 47 15.05 -0.37 14.38
CA GLY A 47 15.04 0.96 15.00
C GLY A 47 13.82 1.83 14.67
N ARG A 48 12.78 1.27 14.02
CA ARG A 48 11.54 1.98 13.69
C ARG A 48 10.34 1.23 14.26
N SER A 49 9.38 1.97 14.79
CA SER A 49 8.10 1.43 15.23
C SER A 49 7.15 1.23 14.04
N THR A 50 6.19 0.33 14.20
CA THR A 50 5.15 0.08 13.20
C THR A 50 4.35 1.33 12.86
N THR A 51 4.06 2.18 13.85
CA THR A 51 3.35 3.44 13.64
C THR A 51 4.17 4.40 12.78
N GLU A 52 5.48 4.54 13.04
CA GLU A 52 6.35 5.39 12.21
C GLU A 52 6.42 4.88 10.77
N LEU A 53 6.54 3.57 10.56
CA LEU A 53 6.56 2.97 9.21
C LEU A 53 5.25 3.19 8.46
N LEU A 54 4.12 3.05 9.16
CA LEU A 54 2.81 3.27 8.58
C LEU A 54 2.60 4.74 8.21
N ASP A 55 2.92 5.66 9.11
CA ASP A 55 2.76 7.09 8.89
C ASP A 55 3.63 7.57 7.71
N ASP A 56 4.90 7.17 7.67
CA ASP A 56 5.81 7.58 6.60
C ASP A 56 5.36 6.99 5.25
N CYS A 57 4.98 5.72 5.21
CA CYS A 57 4.44 5.09 4.00
C CYS A 57 3.23 5.85 3.44
N LEU A 58 2.30 6.26 4.32
CA LEU A 58 1.12 7.01 3.92
C LEU A 58 1.50 8.38 3.35
N VAL A 59 2.40 9.11 4.03
CA VAL A 59 2.85 10.43 3.56
C VAL A 59 3.51 10.33 2.19
N PHE A 60 4.49 9.44 2.02
CA PHE A 60 5.21 9.32 0.75
C PHE A 60 4.33 8.83 -0.40
N CYS A 61 3.42 7.90 -0.15
CA CYS A 61 2.52 7.41 -1.18
C CYS A 61 1.51 8.49 -1.63
N GLU A 62 0.91 9.23 -0.67
CA GLU A 62 -0.04 10.29 -1.00
C GLU A 62 0.67 11.49 -1.67
N ASP A 63 1.87 11.86 -1.20
CA ASP A 63 2.69 12.90 -1.83
C ASP A 63 3.06 12.56 -3.27
N ALA A 64 3.27 11.27 -3.57
CA ALA A 64 3.51 10.80 -4.94
C ALA A 64 2.24 10.84 -5.78
N LEU A 65 1.08 10.43 -5.23
CA LEU A 65 -0.20 10.50 -5.92
C LEU A 65 -0.61 11.93 -6.29
N ASP A 66 -0.20 12.92 -5.50
CA ASP A 66 -0.47 14.34 -5.76
C ASP A 66 0.47 14.95 -6.83
N GLN A 67 1.46 14.20 -7.32
CA GLN A 67 2.43 14.64 -8.32
C GLN A 67 2.20 13.95 -9.66
N PRO A 68 1.67 14.65 -10.69
CA PRO A 68 1.56 14.09 -12.03
C PRO A 68 2.93 13.83 -12.66
N GLY A 69 3.09 12.68 -13.32
CA GLY A 69 4.36 12.33 -13.94
C GLY A 69 4.30 11.05 -14.77
N GLU A 70 5.41 10.76 -15.46
CA GLU A 70 5.57 9.53 -16.21
C GLU A 70 6.24 8.45 -15.35
N LEU A 71 5.94 7.19 -15.63
CA LEU A 71 6.53 6.04 -14.93
C LEU A 71 8.07 5.98 -15.05
N GLY A 72 8.62 6.42 -16.19
CA GLY A 72 10.05 6.37 -16.45
C GLY A 72 10.60 4.94 -16.49
N THR A 73 11.70 4.70 -15.78
CA THR A 73 12.36 3.37 -15.69
C THR A 73 12.02 2.63 -14.41
N TYR A 74 11.08 3.14 -13.61
CA TYR A 74 10.67 2.49 -12.37
C TYR A 74 9.97 1.15 -12.66
N ASP A 75 10.44 0.09 -12.01
CA ASP A 75 9.86 -1.25 -12.08
C ASP A 75 9.76 -1.85 -10.67
N PRO A 76 8.55 -1.92 -10.08
CA PRO A 76 8.36 -2.45 -8.73
C PRO A 76 8.49 -3.98 -8.67
N TYR A 77 8.42 -4.69 -9.81
CA TYR A 77 8.49 -6.16 -9.85
C TYR A 77 9.93 -6.68 -9.86
N THR A 78 10.91 -5.80 -10.04
CA THR A 78 12.32 -6.14 -9.89
C THR A 78 12.70 -6.14 -8.41
N ARG A 79 13.39 -7.21 -7.97
CA ARG A 79 13.88 -7.33 -6.59
C ARG A 79 14.95 -6.29 -6.28
N GLN A 80 14.67 -5.38 -5.36
CA GLN A 80 15.60 -4.32 -4.92
C GLN A 80 16.43 -4.72 -3.69
N GLY A 81 15.98 -5.73 -2.94
CA GLY A 81 16.59 -6.18 -1.68
C GLY A 81 15.77 -5.72 -0.46
N SER A 82 15.83 -6.49 0.62
CA SER A 82 14.98 -6.32 1.82
C SER A 82 15.24 -5.04 2.61
N ASP A 83 16.46 -4.49 2.49
CA ASP A 83 16.93 -3.33 3.24
C ASP A 83 16.92 -2.04 2.42
N VAL A 84 16.34 -2.07 1.22
CA VAL A 84 16.27 -0.92 0.31
C VAL A 84 14.88 -0.28 0.40
N SER A 85 14.84 1.00 0.78
CA SER A 85 13.67 1.84 0.58
C SER A 85 13.71 2.49 -0.80
N ILE A 86 12.55 2.80 -1.33
CA ILE A 86 12.40 3.60 -2.54
C ILE A 86 11.55 4.83 -2.24
N ASP A 87 11.85 5.91 -2.94
CA ASP A 87 10.99 7.08 -3.03
C ASP A 87 10.12 6.94 -4.29
N LEU A 88 8.86 7.33 -4.19
CA LEU A 88 7.96 7.46 -5.33
C LEU A 88 7.88 8.93 -5.72
N ASP A 89 8.23 9.25 -6.96
CA ASP A 89 8.29 10.63 -7.45
C ASP A 89 6.94 11.15 -7.93
N ASN A 90 6.03 10.26 -8.36
CA ASN A 90 4.80 10.66 -9.05
C ASN A 90 3.70 9.60 -9.04
N GLU A 91 2.52 10.01 -9.50
CA GLU A 91 1.27 9.25 -9.47
C GLU A 91 1.39 7.93 -10.25
N ALA A 92 2.15 7.92 -11.36
CA ALA A 92 2.31 6.74 -12.19
C ALA A 92 3.16 5.68 -11.48
N GLN A 93 4.21 6.11 -10.78
CA GLN A 93 5.02 5.20 -9.95
C GLN A 93 4.22 4.66 -8.76
N ALA A 94 3.47 5.53 -8.06
CA ALA A 94 2.63 5.12 -6.94
C ALA A 94 1.55 4.12 -7.36
N ALA A 95 0.90 4.34 -8.49
CA ALA A 95 -0.11 3.44 -9.02
C ALA A 95 0.44 2.02 -9.26
N VAL A 96 1.58 1.89 -9.95
CA VAL A 96 2.15 0.56 -10.23
C VAL A 96 2.76 -0.10 -9.00
N TRP A 97 3.29 0.69 -8.05
CA TRP A 97 3.77 0.19 -6.76
C TRP A 97 2.63 -0.44 -5.96
N MET A 98 1.51 0.27 -5.82
CA MET A 98 0.32 -0.22 -5.14
C MET A 98 -0.24 -1.51 -5.79
N GLU A 99 -0.24 -1.59 -7.12
CA GLU A 99 -0.61 -2.80 -7.85
C GLU A 99 0.35 -3.96 -7.56
N CYS A 100 1.65 -3.71 -7.54
CA CYS A 100 2.66 -4.71 -7.21
C CYS A 100 2.46 -5.28 -5.80
N VAL A 101 2.25 -4.40 -4.81
CA VAL A 101 2.02 -4.80 -3.42
C VAL A 101 0.76 -5.65 -3.31
N THR A 102 -0.33 -5.25 -3.96
CA THR A 102 -1.61 -5.99 -3.96
C THR A 102 -1.49 -7.36 -4.62
N ALA A 103 -0.62 -7.50 -5.62
CA ALA A 103 -0.36 -8.76 -6.31
C ALA A 103 0.68 -9.65 -5.61
N SER A 104 1.35 -9.13 -4.57
CA SER A 104 2.41 -9.83 -3.86
C SER A 104 1.93 -10.40 -2.53
N ASP A 105 2.59 -11.47 -2.08
CA ASP A 105 2.45 -11.98 -0.72
C ASP A 105 3.53 -11.39 0.20
N CYS A 106 3.38 -11.62 1.50
CA CYS A 106 4.32 -11.09 2.49
C CYS A 106 5.74 -11.62 2.31
N GLU A 107 5.90 -12.88 1.89
CA GLU A 107 7.22 -13.48 1.66
C GLU A 107 7.97 -12.73 0.55
N ARG A 108 7.31 -12.42 -0.57
CA ARG A 108 7.92 -11.63 -1.64
C ARG A 108 8.23 -10.20 -1.21
N LEU A 109 7.35 -9.56 -0.44
CA LEU A 109 7.61 -8.21 0.08
C LEU A 109 8.83 -8.19 1.01
N GLU A 110 8.96 -9.19 1.88
CA GLU A 110 10.13 -9.36 2.75
C GLU A 110 11.41 -9.65 1.98
N GLU A 111 11.34 -10.39 0.87
CA GLU A 111 12.47 -10.65 -0.02
C GLU A 111 12.96 -9.40 -0.78
N GLY A 112 12.18 -8.30 -0.77
CA GLY A 112 12.51 -7.03 -1.42
C GLY A 112 11.88 -6.84 -2.80
N TYR A 113 10.77 -7.50 -3.09
CA TYR A 113 9.89 -7.12 -4.21
C TYR A 113 8.95 -5.98 -3.80
N CYS A 114 8.50 -5.19 -4.77
CA CYS A 114 7.64 -4.02 -4.55
C CYS A 114 8.20 -3.12 -3.44
N ALA A 115 9.53 -2.89 -3.48
CA ALA A 115 10.35 -2.30 -2.43
C ALA A 115 9.54 -1.34 -1.53
N PRO A 116 9.45 -1.60 -0.21
CA PRO A 116 8.54 -0.83 0.62
C PRO A 116 9.14 0.55 0.96
N ILE A 117 8.27 1.48 1.33
CA ILE A 117 8.61 2.89 1.60
C ILE A 117 8.73 3.10 3.12
N TRP A 118 9.80 3.73 3.63
CA TRP A 118 10.02 4.00 5.07
C TRP A 118 11.06 5.08 5.39
#